data_AF-A0A9E5US11-F1
#
_entry.id   AF-A0A9E5US11-F1
#
_cell.length_a   1.000
_cell.length_b   1.000
_cell.length_c   1.000
_cell.angle_alpha   90.00
_cell.angle_beta   90.00
_cell.angle_gamma   90.00
#
_symmetry.space_group_name_H-M   'P 1'
#
loop_
_entity.id
_entity.type
_entity.pdbx_description
1 polymer ?
#
loop_
_entity_poly.entity_id
_entity_poly.type
_entity_poly.pdbx_seq_one_letter_code
_entity_poly.pdbx_strand_id
1 'polypeptide(L)'
;MSVLVVGVSDMSYNTGNGYASYPNIEKIRNAQRKAAFRAGCAFWDLYEAMGGANSMPSWVFAKPVALASRDFTHFTAPGAQLVSEMLYNAILTEYDEYNALFN
;
A
#
# COMPACT_ATOMS: atom_id res chain seq x y z
N MET A 1 -20.28 12.59 -3.98
CA MET A 1 -18.99 12.81 -3.28
C MET A 1 -18.04 11.75 -3.78
N SER A 2 -16.84 12.11 -4.21
CA SER A 2 -15.83 11.16 -4.68
C SER A 2 -14.85 10.89 -3.54
N VAL A 3 -14.71 9.64 -3.14
CA VAL A 3 -13.84 9.22 -2.04
C VAL A 3 -12.97 8.07 -2.51
N LEU A 4 -11.67 8.18 -2.23
CA LEU A 4 -10.71 7.10 -2.36
C LEU A 4 -10.29 6.63 -0.98
N VAL A 5 -10.40 5.33 -0.72
CA VAL A 5 -9.87 4.69 0.48
C VAL A 5 -8.51 4.08 0.15
N VAL A 6 -7.47 4.48 0.87
CA VAL A 6 -6.15 3.82 0.81
C VAL A 6 -6.13 2.69 1.84
N GLY A 7 -5.82 1.47 1.40
CA GLY A 7 -5.72 0.30 2.26
C GLY A 7 -4.57 0.40 3.27
N VAL A 8 -4.62 -0.42 4.32
CA VAL A 8 -3.47 -0.58 5.23
C VAL A 8 -2.22 -1.04 4.47
N SER A 9 -1.06 -0.60 4.95
CA SER A 9 0.24 -1.10 4.49
C SER A 9 0.52 -2.50 5.04
N ASP A 10 1.56 -3.15 4.52
CA ASP A 10 2.19 -4.24 5.28
C ASP A 10 2.90 -3.67 6.52
N MET A 11 3.08 -4.53 7.53
CA MET A 11 3.88 -4.29 8.72
C MET A 11 4.36 -5.65 9.22
N SER A 12 5.59 -5.70 9.72
CA SER A 12 6.20 -6.97 10.13
C SER A 12 6.66 -6.97 11.57
N TYR A 13 6.66 -8.16 12.19
CA TYR A 13 7.25 -8.39 13.50
C TYR A 13 8.42 -9.37 13.39
N ASN A 14 9.37 -9.28 14.33
CA ASN A 14 10.51 -10.19 14.38
C ASN A 14 10.07 -11.55 14.95
N THR A 15 10.34 -12.63 14.22
CA THR A 15 9.98 -14.00 14.59
C THR A 15 11.09 -14.74 15.34
N GLY A 16 12.23 -14.10 15.59
CA GLY A 16 13.47 -14.69 16.09
C GLY A 16 14.39 -15.20 14.96
N ASN A 17 13.81 -15.70 13.86
CA ASN A 17 14.53 -16.23 12.69
C ASN A 17 14.35 -15.37 11.43
N GLY A 18 13.76 -14.18 11.55
CA GLY A 18 13.45 -13.30 10.44
C GLY A 18 12.32 -12.35 10.78
N TYR A 19 11.54 -12.00 9.77
CA TYR A 19 10.39 -11.09 9.90
C TYR A 19 9.18 -11.68 9.19
N ALA A 20 8.00 -11.45 9.74
CA ALA A 20 6.74 -11.88 9.14
C ALA A 20 5.70 -10.77 9.26
N SER A 21 4.82 -10.67 8.25
CA SER A 21 3.64 -9.82 8.31
C SER A 21 2.75 -10.17 9.49
N TYR A 22 2.11 -9.15 10.09
CA TYR A 22 1.09 -9.44 11.09
C TYR A 22 -0.09 -10.21 10.48
N PRO A 23 -0.58 -11.29 11.13
CA PRO A 23 -1.57 -12.20 10.56
C PRO A 23 -2.97 -11.59 10.39
N ASN A 24 -3.22 -10.39 10.91
CA ASN A 24 -4.48 -9.67 10.82
C ASN A 24 -4.53 -8.64 9.69
N ILE A 25 -3.41 -8.31 9.04
CA ILE A 25 -3.35 -7.25 8.00
C ILE A 25 -4.32 -7.54 6.87
N GLU A 26 -4.30 -8.75 6.31
CA GLU A 26 -5.18 -9.11 5.19
C GLU A 26 -6.67 -9.06 5.59
N LYS A 27 -7.00 -9.39 6.84
CA LYS A 27 -8.38 -9.29 7.34
C LYS A 27 -8.83 -7.83 7.37
N ILE A 28 -7.96 -6.93 7.84
CA ILE A 28 -8.23 -5.49 7.92
C ILE A 28 -8.33 -4.90 6.51
N ARG A 29 -7.35 -5.17 5.64
CA ARG A 29 -7.36 -4.77 4.22
C ARG A 29 -8.65 -5.19 3.54
N ASN A 30 -9.03 -6.45 3.66
CA ASN A 30 -10.26 -6.98 3.06
C ASN A 30 -11.52 -6.31 3.62
N ALA A 31 -11.54 -5.98 4.92
CA ALA A 31 -12.65 -5.24 5.51
C ALA A 31 -12.74 -3.81 4.97
N GLN A 32 -11.60 -3.09 4.85
CA GLN A 32 -11.54 -1.76 4.25
C GLN A 32 -12.01 -1.77 2.79
N ARG A 33 -11.49 -2.68 1.96
CA ARG A 33 -11.89 -2.84 0.56
C ARG A 33 -13.39 -3.09 0.41
N LYS A 34 -13.93 -4.03 1.19
CA LYS A 34 -15.37 -4.33 1.18
C LYS A 34 -16.20 -3.12 1.63
N ALA A 35 -15.75 -2.38 2.64
CA ALA A 35 -16.46 -1.19 3.11
C ALA A 35 -16.46 -0.06 2.06
N ALA A 36 -15.32 0.19 1.42
CA ALA A 36 -15.18 1.17 0.35
C ALA A 36 -16.17 0.87 -0.79
N PHE A 37 -16.18 -0.36 -1.30
CA PHE A 37 -17.07 -0.74 -2.39
C PHE A 37 -18.56 -0.71 -2.02
N ARG A 38 -18.93 -1.14 -0.79
CA ARG A 38 -20.32 -0.99 -0.32
C ARG A 38 -20.78 0.47 -0.24
N ALA A 39 -19.86 1.39 0.02
CA ALA A 39 -20.13 2.81 0.09
C ALA A 39 -20.01 3.53 -1.28
N GLY A 40 -19.75 2.80 -2.37
CA GLY A 40 -19.53 3.39 -3.70
C GLY A 40 -18.24 4.20 -3.81
N CYS A 41 -17.26 3.92 -2.94
CA CYS A 41 -15.94 4.57 -2.94
C CYS A 41 -14.93 3.72 -3.72
N ALA A 42 -13.92 4.38 -4.29
CA ALA A 42 -12.76 3.70 -4.84
C ALA A 42 -11.85 3.16 -3.72
N PHE A 43 -11.04 2.16 -4.03
CA PHE A 43 -10.07 1.58 -3.10
C PHE A 43 -8.73 1.40 -3.80
N TRP A 44 -7.67 1.95 -3.21
CA TRP A 44 -6.29 1.71 -3.65
C TRP A 44 -5.56 0.83 -2.65
N ASP A 45 -4.95 -0.23 -3.16
CA ASP A 45 -4.43 -1.33 -2.35
C ASP A 45 -2.96 -1.14 -2.02
N LEU A 46 -2.67 -0.34 -1.00
CA LEU A 46 -1.30 -0.06 -0.58
C LEU A 46 -0.54 -1.34 -0.20
N TYR A 47 -1.19 -2.29 0.46
CA TYR A 47 -0.59 -3.58 0.81
C TYR A 47 -0.05 -4.31 -0.43
N GLU A 48 -0.86 -4.43 -1.48
CA GLU A 48 -0.43 -5.06 -2.74
C GLU A 48 0.61 -4.19 -3.46
N ALA A 49 0.46 -2.86 -3.47
CA ALA A 49 1.41 -1.95 -4.09
C ALA A 49 2.82 -2.05 -3.46
N MET A 50 2.90 -2.39 -2.17
CA MET A 50 4.17 -2.66 -1.49
C MET A 50 4.82 -4.00 -1.88
N GLY A 51 4.05 -4.93 -2.44
CA GLY A 51 4.46 -6.32 -2.73
C GLY A 51 3.75 -7.37 -1.87
N GLY A 52 2.76 -6.98 -1.06
CA GLY A 52 1.92 -7.88 -0.28
C GLY A 52 2.62 -8.46 0.96
N ALA A 53 2.34 -9.74 1.23
CA ALA A 53 2.82 -10.43 2.42
C ALA A 53 4.35 -10.46 2.48
N ASN A 54 4.88 -10.11 3.66
CA ASN A 54 6.30 -10.03 3.97
C ASN A 54 7.07 -9.01 3.09
N SER A 55 6.39 -7.99 2.58
CA SER A 55 7.03 -6.94 1.78
C SER A 55 7.80 -5.94 2.65
N MET A 56 7.33 -5.64 3.86
CA MET A 56 7.93 -4.61 4.73
C MET A 56 9.44 -4.78 4.99
N PRO A 57 9.99 -5.98 5.25
CA PRO A 57 11.44 -6.15 5.42
C PRO A 57 12.25 -5.71 4.19
N SER A 58 11.71 -5.90 2.98
CA SER A 58 12.38 -5.43 1.76
C SER A 58 12.42 -3.90 1.68
N TRP A 59 11.40 -3.21 2.19
CA TRP A 59 11.36 -1.76 2.31
C TRP A 59 12.34 -1.24 3.39
N VAL A 60 12.43 -1.94 4.53
CA VAL A 60 13.36 -1.58 5.63
C VAL A 60 14.82 -1.76 5.23
N PHE A 61 15.12 -2.81 4.47
CA PHE A 61 16.48 -3.15 4.05
C PHE A 61 16.81 -2.71 2.61
N ALA A 62 15.95 -1.90 1.99
CA ALA A 62 16.17 -1.35 0.67
C ALA A 62 17.50 -0.59 0.59
N LYS A 63 18.15 -0.66 -0.59
CA LYS A 63 19.42 0.00 -0.88
C LYS A 63 19.32 0.78 -2.20
N PRO A 64 20.02 1.92 -2.34
CA PRO A 64 20.95 2.52 -1.38
C PRO A 64 20.28 3.25 -0.21
N VAL A 65 18.98 3.52 -0.31
CA VAL A 65 18.21 4.27 0.69
C VAL A 65 17.09 3.39 1.23
N ALA A 66 16.94 3.33 2.56
CA ALA A 66 15.85 2.60 3.21
C ALA A 66 14.51 3.30 2.97
N LEU A 67 13.48 2.53 2.64
CA LEU A 67 12.13 3.03 2.37
C LEU A 67 11.21 2.90 3.60
N ALA A 68 11.60 2.10 4.59
CA ALA A 68 10.90 1.98 5.85
C ALA A 68 11.85 2.01 7.06
N SER A 69 11.31 2.44 8.20
CA SER A 69 11.99 2.53 9.48
C SER A 69 12.27 1.14 10.06
N ARG A 70 13.29 1.06 10.93
CA ARG A 70 13.69 -0.20 11.60
C ARG A 70 12.66 -0.71 12.63
N ASP A 71 11.52 -0.05 12.75
CA ASP A 71 10.34 -0.50 13.50
C ASP A 71 9.43 -1.42 12.67
N PHE A 72 9.75 -1.65 11.38
CA PHE A 72 9.00 -2.51 10.46
C PHE A 72 7.52 -2.11 10.33
N THR A 73 7.22 -0.83 10.49
CA THR A 73 5.87 -0.28 10.46
C THR A 73 5.80 1.00 9.64
N HIS A 74 6.67 1.97 9.91
CA HIS A 74 6.56 3.31 9.32
C HIS A 74 7.46 3.48 8.10
N PHE A 75 7.00 4.23 7.10
CA PHE A 75 7.85 4.65 5.98
C PHE A 75 8.88 5.69 6.41
N THR A 76 10.03 5.70 5.75
CA THR A 76 10.93 6.87 5.75
C THR A 76 10.39 7.94 4.80
N ALA A 77 10.96 9.15 4.80
CA ALA A 77 10.56 10.18 3.84
C ALA A 77 10.69 9.72 2.36
N PRO A 78 11.78 9.07 1.92
CA PRO A 78 11.86 8.46 0.59
C PRO A 78 10.80 7.39 0.32
N GLY A 79 10.48 6.55 1.30
CA GLY A 79 9.43 5.54 1.14
C GLY A 79 8.03 6.14 0.99
N ALA A 80 7.73 7.18 1.78
CA ALA A 80 6.48 7.92 1.67
C ALA A 80 6.36 8.61 0.31
N GLN A 81 7.46 9.16 -0.21
CA GLN A 81 7.52 9.71 -1.56
C GLN A 81 7.23 8.63 -2.62
N LEU A 82 7.87 7.46 -2.54
CA LEU A 82 7.62 6.37 -3.48
C LEU A 82 6.15 5.92 -3.46
N VAL A 83 5.55 5.77 -2.27
CA VAL A 83 4.12 5.45 -2.14
C VAL A 83 3.24 6.53 -2.78
N SER A 84 3.59 7.80 -2.62
CA SER A 84 2.85 8.91 -3.23
C SER A 84 2.93 8.88 -4.77
N GLU A 85 4.08 8.54 -5.33
CA GLU A 85 4.28 8.40 -6.77
C GLU A 85 3.50 7.20 -7.33
N MET A 86 3.50 6.07 -6.61
CA MET A 86 2.68 4.90 -6.98
C MET A 86 1.18 5.23 -7.02
N LEU A 87 0.68 5.92 -6.00
CA LEU A 87 -0.74 6.32 -5.95
C LEU A 87 -1.08 7.32 -7.05
N TYR A 88 -0.23 8.34 -7.25
CA TYR A 88 -0.41 9.36 -8.28
C TYR A 88 -0.48 8.72 -9.67
N ASN A 89 0.46 7.81 -9.98
CA ASN A 89 0.48 7.10 -11.26
C ASN A 89 -0.77 6.24 -11.42
N ALA A 90 -1.22 5.53 -10.38
CA ALA A 90 -2.44 4.73 -10.45
C ALA A 90 -3.67 5.59 -10.78
N ILE A 91 -3.80 6.77 -10.18
CA ILE A 91 -4.90 7.70 -10.48
C ILE A 91 -4.82 8.20 -11.93
N LEU A 92 -3.64 8.59 -12.39
CA LEU A 92 -3.48 9.08 -13.76
C LEU A 92 -3.73 8.01 -14.82
N THR A 93 -3.27 6.78 -14.59
CA THR A 93 -3.55 5.66 -15.50
C THR A 93 -5.05 5.46 -15.66
N GLU A 94 -5.80 5.39 -14.57
CA GLU A 94 -7.27 5.26 -14.62
C GLU A 94 -7.96 6.46 -15.28
N TYR A 95 -7.42 7.68 -15.07
CA TYR A 95 -7.94 8.89 -15.72
C TYR A 95 -7.72 8.88 -17.24
N ASP A 96 -6.53 8.49 -17.68
CA ASP A 96 -6.19 8.39 -19.11
C ASP A 96 -7.02 7.30 -19.80
N GLU A 97 -7.20 6.14 -19.14
CA GLU A 97 -8.08 5.08 -19.61
C GLU A 97 -9.53 5.55 -19.72
N TYR A 98 -10.04 6.27 -18.72
CA TYR A 98 -11.37 6.86 -18.76
C TYR A 98 -11.52 7.81 -19.95
N ASN A 99 -10.56 8.72 -20.17
CA ASN A 99 -10.63 9.68 -21.29
C ASN A 99 -10.57 8.99 -22.65
N ALA A 100 -9.81 7.89 -22.78
CA ALA A 100 -9.72 7.12 -24.01
C ALA A 100 -11.05 6.45 -24.40
N LEU A 101 -12.01 6.27 -23.47
CA LEU A 101 -13.34 5.74 -23.78
C LEU A 101 -14.26 6.78 -24.46
N PHE A 102 -13.91 8.07 -24.39
CA PHE A 102 -14.75 9.18 -24.90
C PHE A 102 -14.09 9.99 -26.02
N ASN A 103 -12.89 9.58 -26.44
CA ASN A 103 -12.23 10.06 -27.66
C ASN A 103 -12.46 9.08 -28.81
#